data_AF-A0A957JZE1-F1
#
_entry.id   AF-A0A957JZE1-F1
#
_cell.length_a   1.000
_cell.length_b   1.000
_cell.length_c   1.000
_cell.angle_alpha   90.00
_cell.angle_beta   90.00
_cell.angle_gamma   90.00
#
_symmetry.space_group_name_H-M   'P 1'
#
loop_
_entity.id
_entity.type
_entity.pdbx_description
1 polymer ?
#
loop_
_entity_poly.entity_id
_entity_poly.type
_entity_poly.pdbx_seq_one_letter_code
_entity_poly.pdbx_strand_id
1 'polypeptide(L)'
;NYFRNSAQEYTVLDFLNARSERQAAAAKHINTALAAYDVQAIDTLIGDITPPERLMITQTDRKIAEEERLTYQVQRQAQIERQELVRETAMADIQQEMVKSEQGVQIARLAAQSAVEQAKGDAIATREVGQAKADVYRSGVDALGPQGYVTLQLMQIVGENKLRIVPDVSVTGSQQGTLVDSLLGLSLRDGLHRHNGVHEADPQ
;
A
#
# COMPACT_ATOMS: atom_id res chain seq x y z
N ASN A 1 -80.64 23.60 -9.84
CA ASN A 1 -80.47 23.79 -8.38
C ASN A 1 -79.63 22.71 -7.69
N TYR A 2 -79.39 21.54 -8.29
CA TYR A 2 -78.59 20.46 -7.68
C TYR A 2 -77.20 20.92 -7.20
N PHE A 3 -76.38 21.51 -8.08
CA PHE A 3 -75.03 21.97 -7.74
C PHE A 3 -74.99 22.99 -6.59
N ARG A 4 -75.98 23.88 -6.51
CA ARG A 4 -76.04 24.90 -5.47
C ARG A 4 -76.32 24.28 -4.10
N ASN A 5 -77.25 23.33 -4.02
CA ASN A 5 -77.60 22.66 -2.77
C ASN A 5 -76.46 21.73 -2.32
N SER A 6 -75.90 20.95 -3.25
CA SER A 6 -74.77 20.08 -2.93
C SER A 6 -73.50 20.87 -2.60
N ALA A 7 -73.29 22.09 -3.11
CA ALA A 7 -72.15 22.93 -2.72
C ALA A 7 -72.34 23.57 -1.34
N GLN A 8 -73.58 23.72 -0.85
CA GLN A 8 -73.87 24.29 0.47
C GLN A 8 -73.67 23.30 1.61
N GLU A 9 -73.81 22.00 1.35
CA GLU A 9 -73.74 20.95 2.37
C GLU A 9 -72.32 20.49 2.73
N TYR A 10 -71.29 20.95 2.01
CA TYR A 10 -69.93 20.42 2.16
C TYR A 10 -68.87 21.51 2.24
N THR A 11 -67.75 21.19 2.88
CA THR A 11 -66.57 22.05 2.86
C THR A 11 -65.92 22.03 1.47
N VAL A 12 -65.18 23.10 1.15
CA VAL A 12 -64.43 23.21 -0.11
C VAL A 12 -63.44 22.04 -0.28
N LEU A 13 -62.82 21.59 0.82
CA LEU A 13 -61.83 20.51 0.80
C LEU A 13 -62.48 19.14 0.53
N ASP A 14 -63.59 18.84 1.19
CA ASP A 14 -64.33 17.60 0.94
C ASP A 14 -64.89 17.55 -0.47
N PHE A 15 -65.28 18.71 -1.01
CA PHE A 15 -65.75 18.82 -2.38
C PHE A 15 -64.64 18.56 -3.42
N LEU A 16 -63.40 19.00 -3.15
CA LEU A 16 -62.25 18.73 -4.03
C LEU A 16 -61.87 17.24 -4.01
N ASN A 17 -61.88 16.61 -2.82
CA ASN A 17 -61.59 15.18 -2.68
C ASN A 17 -62.69 14.31 -3.31
N ALA A 18 -63.96 14.69 -3.18
CA ALA A 18 -65.10 13.94 -3.69
C ALA A 18 -65.57 14.40 -5.09
N ARG A 19 -64.78 15.20 -5.82
CA ARG A 19 -65.17 15.82 -7.11
C ARG A 19 -65.71 14.81 -8.12
N SER A 20 -65.02 13.67 -8.27
CA SER A 20 -65.41 12.64 -9.23
C SER A 20 -66.77 12.02 -8.91
N GLU A 21 -67.01 11.70 -7.63
CA GLU A 21 -68.27 11.13 -7.16
C GLU A 21 -69.43 12.12 -7.32
N ARG A 22 -69.20 13.39 -7.00
CA ARG A 22 -70.18 14.48 -7.15
C ARG A 22 -70.54 14.73 -8.61
N GLN A 23 -69.57 14.66 -9.50
CA GLN A 23 -69.78 14.83 -10.93
C GLN A 23 -70.70 13.72 -11.48
N ALA A 24 -70.48 12.47 -11.06
CA ALA A 24 -71.34 11.34 -11.42
C ALA A 24 -72.77 11.50 -10.87
N ALA A 25 -72.91 11.94 -9.61
CA ALA A 25 -74.22 12.15 -9.00
C ALA A 25 -75.00 13.32 -9.66
N ALA A 26 -74.30 14.40 -10.02
CA ALA A 26 -74.87 15.53 -10.74
C ALA A 26 -75.31 15.16 -12.16
N ALA A 27 -74.47 14.42 -12.90
CA ALA A 27 -74.78 13.93 -14.23
C ALA A 27 -76.06 13.09 -14.23
N LYS A 28 -76.22 12.19 -13.24
CA LYS A 28 -77.44 11.39 -13.08
C LYS A 28 -78.67 12.26 -12.84
N HIS A 29 -78.59 13.23 -11.92
CA HIS A 29 -79.71 14.11 -11.61
C HIS A 29 -80.12 15.01 -12.79
N ILE A 30 -79.15 15.47 -13.58
CA ILE A 30 -79.40 16.31 -14.76
C ILE A 30 -79.96 15.47 -15.92
N ASN A 31 -79.44 14.26 -16.14
CA ASN A 31 -79.98 13.32 -17.11
C ASN A 31 -81.46 13.00 -16.84
N THR A 32 -81.83 12.75 -15.58
CA THR A 32 -83.23 12.50 -15.22
C THR A 32 -84.14 13.71 -15.48
N ALA A 33 -83.65 14.93 -15.23
CA ALA A 33 -84.43 16.15 -15.46
C ALA A 33 -84.58 16.49 -16.95
N LEU A 34 -83.56 16.23 -17.76
CA LEU A 34 -83.56 16.50 -19.21
C LEU A 34 -84.33 15.44 -20.01
N ALA A 35 -84.39 14.20 -19.51
CA ALA A 35 -85.19 13.13 -20.11
C ALA A 35 -86.70 13.48 -20.19
N ALA A 36 -87.21 14.31 -19.27
CA ALA A 36 -88.61 14.78 -19.30
C ALA A 36 -88.92 15.73 -20.47
N TYR A 37 -87.89 16.31 -21.08
CA TYR A 37 -87.97 17.23 -22.21
C TYR A 37 -87.42 16.61 -23.51
N ASP A 38 -87.16 15.29 -23.52
CA ASP A 38 -86.56 14.55 -24.65
C ASP A 38 -85.18 15.09 -25.08
N VAL A 39 -84.42 15.65 -24.13
CA VAL A 39 -83.06 16.16 -24.36
C VAL A 39 -82.05 15.15 -23.81
N GLN A 40 -81.09 14.73 -24.64
CA GLN A 40 -79.97 13.87 -24.22
C GLN A 40 -78.78 14.73 -23.79
N ALA A 41 -78.29 14.56 -22.56
CA ALA A 41 -77.03 15.12 -22.10
C ALA A 41 -75.89 14.09 -22.24
N ILE A 42 -74.78 14.52 -22.84
CA ILE A 42 -73.62 13.66 -23.15
C ILE A 42 -72.74 13.48 -21.91
N ASP A 43 -72.34 14.58 -21.27
CA ASP A 43 -71.59 14.57 -20.02
C ASP A 43 -71.85 15.85 -19.23
N THR A 44 -71.82 15.76 -17.91
CA THR A 44 -71.90 16.92 -17.01
C THR A 44 -70.58 17.02 -16.27
N LEU A 45 -69.72 17.94 -16.70
CA LEU A 45 -68.41 18.16 -16.10
C LEU A 45 -68.45 19.33 -15.11
N ILE A 46 -67.80 19.17 -13.95
CA ILE A 46 -67.54 20.29 -13.04
C ILE A 46 -66.26 20.98 -13.55
N GLY A 47 -66.36 22.27 -13.88
CA GLY A 47 -65.23 23.10 -14.31
C GLY A 47 -64.24 23.42 -13.18
N ASP A 48 -63.45 24.48 -13.36
CA ASP A 48 -62.46 24.89 -12.38
C ASP A 48 -63.11 25.41 -11.10
N ILE A 49 -62.68 24.83 -9.98
CA ILE A 49 -63.01 25.30 -8.63
C ILE A 49 -61.81 26.12 -8.18
N THR A 50 -62.01 27.39 -7.81
CA THR A 50 -60.97 28.26 -7.27
C THR A 50 -61.09 28.31 -5.74
N PRO A 51 -60.49 27.34 -4.99
CA PRO A 51 -60.47 27.42 -3.54
C PRO A 51 -59.57 28.59 -3.08
N PRO A 52 -59.86 29.19 -1.92
CA PRO A 52 -58.96 30.18 -1.33
C PRO A 52 -57.65 29.52 -0.87
N GLU A 53 -56.53 30.14 -1.21
CA GLU A 53 -55.15 29.66 -0.96
C GLU A 53 -54.86 29.32 0.51
N ARG A 54 -55.49 30.04 1.45
CA ARG A 54 -55.35 29.83 2.89
C ARG A 54 -55.84 28.47 3.41
N LEU A 55 -56.66 27.75 2.65
CA LEU A 55 -57.11 26.39 3.03
C LEU A 55 -56.17 25.30 2.53
N MET A 56 -55.31 25.62 1.56
CA MET A 56 -54.38 24.66 0.96
C MET A 56 -53.04 24.60 1.71
N ILE A 57 -52.59 25.72 2.30
CA ILE A 57 -51.34 25.79 3.07
C ILE A 57 -51.18 24.64 4.07
N THR A 58 -52.15 24.38 4.95
CA THR A 58 -52.03 23.29 5.95
C THR A 58 -51.96 21.89 5.34
N GLN A 59 -52.64 21.66 4.21
CA GLN A 59 -52.63 20.36 3.53
C GLN A 59 -51.33 20.16 2.75
N THR A 60 -50.87 21.21 2.07
CA THR A 60 -49.59 21.25 1.38
C THR A 60 -48.44 21.06 2.36
N ASP A 61 -48.44 21.78 3.49
CA ASP A 61 -47.44 21.65 4.54
C ASP A 61 -47.42 20.24 5.13
N ARG A 62 -48.60 19.64 5.37
CA ARG A 62 -48.69 18.26 5.84
C ARG A 62 -48.12 17.27 4.83
N LYS A 63 -48.40 17.45 3.54
CA LYS A 63 -47.88 16.58 2.47
C LYS A 63 -46.38 16.73 2.30
N ILE A 64 -45.87 17.96 2.33
CA ILE A 64 -44.44 18.25 2.33
C ILE A 64 -43.76 17.57 3.51
N ALA A 65 -44.31 17.71 4.73
CA ALA A 65 -43.75 17.07 5.92
C ALA A 65 -43.76 15.52 5.83
N GLU A 66 -44.80 14.92 5.23
CA GLU A 66 -44.87 13.47 4.98
C GLU A 66 -43.76 13.01 4.01
N GLU A 67 -43.56 13.75 2.91
CA GLU A 67 -42.54 13.46 1.89
C GLU A 67 -41.11 13.71 2.41
N GLU A 68 -40.90 14.77 3.18
CA GLU A 68 -39.64 15.05 3.87
C GLU A 68 -39.30 13.92 4.84
N ARG A 69 -40.27 13.43 5.62
CA ARG A 69 -40.07 12.31 6.53
C ARG A 69 -39.64 11.04 5.78
N LEU A 70 -40.27 10.73 4.65
CA LEU A 70 -39.87 9.60 3.80
C LEU A 70 -38.45 9.79 3.27
N THR A 71 -38.12 11.00 2.82
CA THR A 71 -36.77 11.36 2.35
C THR A 71 -35.73 11.13 3.45
N TYR A 72 -35.98 11.60 4.67
CA TYR A 72 -35.09 11.38 5.82
C TYR A 72 -34.97 9.91 6.21
N GLN A 73 -36.02 9.11 6.05
CA GLN A 73 -35.96 7.66 6.30
C GLN A 73 -35.05 6.96 5.29
N VAL A 74 -35.21 7.28 4.00
CA VAL A 74 -34.35 6.73 2.94
C VAL A 74 -32.90 7.16 3.15
N GLN A 75 -32.66 8.44 3.46
CA GLN A 75 -31.33 8.94 3.77
C GLN A 75 -30.72 8.22 4.97
N ARG A 76 -31.48 8.02 6.07
CA ARG A 76 -31.02 7.29 7.25
C ARG A 76 -30.64 5.86 6.89
N GLN A 77 -31.47 5.16 6.13
CA GLN A 77 -31.19 3.79 5.73
C GLN A 77 -29.91 3.70 4.90
N ALA A 78 -29.73 4.63 3.95
CA ALA A 78 -28.50 4.72 3.16
C ALA A 78 -27.25 4.98 4.03
N GLN A 79 -27.37 5.78 5.10
CA GLN A 79 -26.27 6.00 6.03
C GLN A 79 -25.95 4.75 6.87
N ILE A 80 -26.96 4.01 7.31
CA ILE A 80 -26.77 2.75 8.05
C ILE A 80 -26.05 1.73 7.17
N GLU A 81 -26.53 1.53 5.95
CA GLU A 81 -25.91 0.62 4.98
C GLU A 81 -24.46 1.03 4.66
N ARG A 82 -24.21 2.34 4.51
CA ARG A 82 -22.84 2.85 4.33
C ARG A 82 -21.96 2.58 5.55
N GLN A 83 -22.49 2.77 6.76
CA GLN A 83 -21.76 2.50 7.99
C GLN A 83 -21.41 1.01 8.12
N GLU A 84 -22.36 0.14 7.77
CA GLU A 84 -22.17 -1.31 7.74
C GLU A 84 -21.10 -1.73 6.73
N LEU A 85 -21.19 -1.24 5.49
CA LEU A 85 -20.19 -1.52 4.45
C LEU A 85 -18.78 -1.07 4.86
N VAL A 86 -18.66 0.14 5.44
CA VAL A 86 -17.36 0.64 5.93
C VAL A 86 -16.83 -0.24 7.06
N ARG A 87 -17.70 -0.67 7.97
CA ARG A 87 -17.32 -1.58 9.07
C ARG A 87 -16.85 -2.93 8.54
N GLU A 88 -17.58 -3.52 7.60
CA GLU A 88 -17.21 -4.79 6.97
C GLU A 88 -15.88 -4.68 6.22
N THR A 89 -15.71 -3.61 5.44
CA THR A 89 -14.45 -3.34 4.71
C THR A 89 -13.28 -3.19 5.69
N ALA A 90 -13.45 -2.41 6.76
CA ALA A 90 -12.42 -2.23 7.78
C ALA A 90 -12.07 -3.55 8.48
N MET A 91 -13.06 -4.42 8.75
CA MET A 91 -12.81 -5.76 9.28
C MET A 91 -12.02 -6.64 8.32
N ALA A 92 -12.35 -6.60 7.02
CA ALA A 92 -11.61 -7.33 5.99
C ALA A 92 -10.16 -6.82 5.87
N ASP A 93 -9.95 -5.51 5.91
CA ASP A 93 -8.61 -4.90 5.89
C ASP A 93 -7.78 -5.30 7.11
N ILE A 94 -8.38 -5.25 8.31
CA ILE A 94 -7.73 -5.72 9.56
C ILE A 94 -7.39 -7.21 9.45
N GLN A 95 -8.29 -8.03 8.92
CA GLN A 95 -8.04 -9.46 8.75
C GLN A 95 -6.90 -9.72 7.77
N GLN A 96 -6.83 -8.96 6.68
CA GLN A 96 -5.73 -9.03 5.71
C GLN A 96 -4.40 -8.62 6.35
N GLU A 97 -4.39 -7.53 7.13
CA GLU A 97 -3.19 -7.05 7.83
C GLU A 97 -2.74 -8.01 8.94
N MET A 98 -3.67 -8.61 9.68
CA MET A 98 -3.40 -9.64 10.69
C MET A 98 -2.72 -10.86 10.06
N VAL A 99 -3.29 -11.40 8.98
CA VAL A 99 -2.71 -12.56 8.27
C VAL A 99 -1.33 -12.20 7.70
N LYS A 100 -1.17 -11.01 7.12
CA LYS A 100 0.12 -10.54 6.60
C LYS A 100 1.17 -10.45 7.71
N SER A 101 0.78 -9.96 8.90
CA SER A 101 1.67 -9.85 10.05
C SER A 101 2.05 -11.22 10.61
N GLU A 102 1.09 -12.12 10.76
CA GLU A 102 1.34 -13.51 11.19
C GLU A 102 2.25 -14.25 10.23
N GLN A 103 1.98 -14.16 8.92
CA GLN A 103 2.84 -14.72 7.89
C GLN A 103 4.21 -14.06 7.89
N GLY A 104 4.29 -12.74 8.09
CA GLY A 104 5.55 -12.00 8.20
C GLY A 104 6.42 -12.50 9.36
N VAL A 105 5.83 -12.71 10.54
CA VAL A 105 6.54 -13.28 11.70
C VAL A 105 7.00 -14.72 11.41
N GLN A 106 6.15 -15.53 10.77
CA GLN A 106 6.53 -16.89 10.37
C GLN A 106 7.67 -16.90 9.36
N ILE A 107 7.63 -16.04 8.34
CA ILE A 107 8.69 -15.87 7.35
C ILE A 107 9.99 -15.42 8.02
N ALA A 108 9.93 -14.42 8.91
CA ALA A 108 11.10 -13.95 9.64
C ALA A 108 11.69 -15.06 10.53
N ARG A 109 10.85 -15.86 11.19
CA ARG A 109 11.29 -17.02 11.98
C ARG A 109 11.94 -18.10 11.10
N LEU A 110 11.34 -18.43 9.97
CA LEU A 110 11.87 -19.39 8.99
C LEU A 110 13.20 -18.90 8.40
N ALA A 111 13.31 -17.61 8.08
CA ALA A 111 14.54 -16.99 7.60
C ALA A 111 15.65 -17.04 8.66
N ALA A 112 15.34 -16.70 9.91
CA ALA A 112 16.28 -16.80 11.03
C ALA A 112 16.73 -18.25 11.27
N GLN A 113 15.79 -19.21 11.23
CA GLN A 113 16.12 -20.63 11.37
C GLN A 113 16.99 -21.12 10.21
N SER A 114 16.66 -20.77 8.97
CA SER A 114 17.47 -21.09 7.79
C SER A 114 18.89 -20.54 7.91
N ALA A 115 19.05 -19.28 8.34
CA ALA A 115 20.36 -18.68 8.56
C ALA A 115 21.17 -19.41 9.65
N VAL A 116 20.53 -19.84 10.73
CA VAL A 116 21.18 -20.64 11.79
C VAL A 116 21.60 -22.01 11.26
N GLU A 117 20.75 -22.70 10.50
CA GLU A 117 21.10 -24.00 9.93
C GLU A 117 22.20 -23.88 8.86
N GLN A 118 22.18 -22.83 8.04
CA GLN A 118 23.25 -22.54 7.10
C GLN A 118 24.57 -22.27 7.82
N ALA A 119 24.58 -21.42 8.85
CA ALA A 119 25.77 -21.16 9.65
C ALA A 119 26.30 -22.43 10.36
N LYS A 120 25.40 -23.30 10.83
CA LYS A 120 25.79 -24.62 11.36
C LYS A 120 26.40 -25.51 10.28
N GLY A 121 25.80 -25.57 9.09
CA GLY A 121 26.32 -26.31 7.94
C GLY A 121 27.72 -25.83 7.54
N ASP A 122 27.91 -24.52 7.43
CA ASP A 122 29.22 -23.91 7.12
C ASP A 122 30.27 -24.20 8.20
N ALA A 123 29.86 -24.17 9.48
CA ALA A 123 30.74 -24.51 10.60
C ALA A 123 31.13 -26.00 10.60
N ILE A 124 30.20 -26.90 10.29
CA ILE A 124 30.47 -28.34 10.15
C ILE A 124 31.41 -28.57 8.97
N ALA A 125 31.13 -27.98 7.80
CA ALA A 125 31.99 -28.11 6.62
C ALA A 125 33.41 -27.60 6.89
N THR A 126 33.54 -26.44 7.56
CA THR A 126 34.85 -25.89 7.94
C THR A 126 35.57 -26.80 8.93
N ARG A 127 34.85 -27.40 9.89
CA ARG A 127 35.41 -28.35 10.85
C ARG A 127 35.88 -29.63 10.16
N GLU A 128 35.08 -30.18 9.25
CA GLU A 128 35.43 -31.40 8.50
C GLU A 128 36.64 -31.17 7.60
N VAL A 129 36.70 -30.03 6.87
CA VAL A 129 37.89 -29.64 6.11
C VAL A 129 39.10 -29.46 7.02
N GLY A 130 38.92 -28.86 8.19
CA GLY A 130 39.97 -28.70 9.19
C GLY A 130 40.50 -30.03 9.72
N GLN A 131 39.61 -30.99 10.02
CA GLN A 131 39.97 -32.34 10.45
C GLN A 131 40.67 -33.11 9.34
N ALA A 132 40.14 -33.09 8.11
CA ALA A 132 40.76 -33.72 6.96
C ALA A 132 42.19 -33.17 6.71
N LYS A 133 42.38 -31.85 6.82
CA LYS A 133 43.71 -31.23 6.74
C LYS A 133 44.61 -31.71 7.87
N ALA A 134 44.12 -31.75 9.11
CA ALA A 134 44.88 -32.23 10.26
C ALA A 134 45.32 -33.70 10.10
N ASP A 135 44.46 -34.56 9.56
CA ASP A 135 44.76 -35.97 9.31
C ASP A 135 45.78 -36.15 8.18
N VAL A 136 45.67 -35.37 7.10
CA VAL A 136 46.70 -35.31 6.04
C VAL A 136 48.03 -34.81 6.62
N TYR A 137 48.01 -33.80 7.48
CA TYR A 137 49.22 -33.31 8.13
C TYR A 137 49.85 -34.35 9.05
N ARG A 138 49.05 -35.06 9.86
CA ARG A 138 49.54 -36.11 10.74
C ARG A 138 50.15 -37.27 9.96
N SER A 139 49.44 -37.77 8.95
CA SER A 139 49.95 -38.83 8.06
C SER A 139 51.19 -38.41 7.27
N GLY A 140 51.28 -37.14 6.84
CA GLY A 140 52.46 -36.58 6.20
C GLY A 140 53.67 -36.52 7.13
N VAL A 141 53.49 -36.08 8.38
CA VAL A 141 54.57 -36.05 9.39
C VAL A 141 55.05 -37.47 9.73
N ASP A 142 54.14 -38.43 9.86
CA ASP A 142 54.48 -39.82 10.14
C ASP A 142 55.24 -40.48 8.97
N ALA A 143 54.94 -40.12 7.72
CA ALA A 143 55.60 -40.65 6.53
C ALA A 143 56.96 -39.99 6.23
N LEU A 144 57.13 -38.70 6.50
CA LEU A 144 58.35 -37.92 6.18
C LEU A 144 59.32 -37.76 7.36
N GLY A 145 58.86 -38.05 8.57
CA GLY A 145 59.59 -37.77 9.81
C GLY A 145 59.60 -36.26 10.16
N PRO A 146 59.77 -35.91 11.45
CA PRO A 146 59.59 -34.54 11.94
C PRO A 146 60.56 -33.51 11.33
N GLN A 147 61.73 -33.95 10.82
CA GLN A 147 62.73 -33.08 10.21
C GLN A 147 62.51 -32.86 8.70
N GLY A 148 62.02 -33.87 7.97
CA GLY A 148 61.77 -33.76 6.52
C GLY A 148 60.55 -32.91 6.19
N TYR A 149 59.52 -33.01 7.03
CA TYR A 149 58.26 -32.27 6.84
C TYR A 149 58.41 -30.76 7.03
N VAL A 150 59.20 -30.29 8.02
CA VAL A 150 59.45 -28.85 8.26
C VAL A 150 60.15 -28.20 7.07
N THR A 151 61.06 -28.93 6.41
CA THR A 151 61.79 -28.43 5.24
C THR A 151 60.88 -28.27 4.02
N LEU A 152 59.97 -29.22 3.77
CA LEU A 152 58.97 -29.12 2.71
C LEU A 152 57.94 -28.01 2.98
N GLN A 153 57.46 -27.89 4.23
CA GLN A 153 56.54 -26.83 4.63
C GLN A 153 57.20 -25.45 4.43
N LEU A 154 58.46 -25.29 4.83
CA LEU A 154 59.21 -24.06 4.65
C LEU A 154 59.42 -23.74 3.15
N MET A 155 59.77 -24.74 2.34
CA MET A 155 59.86 -24.56 0.88
C MET A 155 58.52 -24.17 0.24
N GLN A 156 57.41 -24.75 0.68
CA GLN A 156 56.08 -24.45 0.14
C GLN A 156 55.62 -23.03 0.54
N ILE A 157 55.85 -22.61 1.78
CA ILE A 157 55.56 -21.24 2.24
C ILE A 157 56.43 -20.20 1.51
N VAL A 158 57.70 -20.53 1.24
CA VAL A 158 58.61 -19.67 0.46
C VAL A 158 58.17 -19.58 -1.01
N GLY A 159 57.59 -20.66 -1.55
CA GLY A 159 57.04 -20.71 -2.92
C GLY A 159 55.70 -19.97 -3.09
N GLU A 160 54.76 -20.12 -2.16
CA GLU A 160 53.43 -19.49 -2.23
C GLU A 160 53.47 -17.96 -2.03
N ASN A 161 54.43 -17.44 -1.25
CA ASN A 161 54.63 -16.00 -1.06
C ASN A 161 55.39 -15.28 -2.19
N LYS A 162 55.75 -15.97 -3.30
CA LYS A 162 56.55 -15.40 -4.41
C LYS A 162 57.78 -14.59 -3.94
N LEU A 163 58.51 -15.05 -2.93
CA LEU A 163 59.78 -14.42 -2.56
C LEU A 163 60.86 -14.87 -3.57
N ARG A 164 61.25 -13.95 -4.46
CA ARG A 164 62.28 -14.13 -5.48
C ARG A 164 63.66 -14.25 -4.83
N ILE A 165 64.04 -15.46 -4.41
CA ILE A 165 65.41 -15.75 -3.94
C ILE A 165 66.29 -16.02 -5.17
N VAL A 166 66.72 -14.94 -5.83
CA VAL A 166 67.99 -14.97 -6.56
C VAL A 166 69.05 -14.42 -5.62
N PRO A 167 70.04 -15.23 -5.20
CA PRO A 167 71.23 -14.67 -4.57
C PRO A 167 71.95 -13.84 -5.63
N ASP A 168 72.08 -12.53 -5.44
CA ASP A 168 73.00 -11.70 -6.21
C ASP A 168 74.43 -12.14 -5.87
N VAL A 169 74.94 -13.10 -6.63
CA VAL A 169 76.37 -13.40 -6.71
C VAL A 169 76.93 -12.67 -7.92
N SER A 170 77.76 -11.68 -7.60
CA SER A 170 78.54 -10.85 -8.50
C SER A 170 79.22 -11.61 -9.65
N VAL A 171 79.12 -11.04 -10.86
CA VAL A 171 80.13 -11.13 -11.93
C VAL A 171 80.45 -9.67 -12.27
N THR A 172 81.53 -9.07 -11.77
CA THR A 172 82.93 -9.25 -12.24
C THR A 172 83.03 -9.23 -13.77
N GLY A 173 82.96 -8.05 -14.38
CA GLY A 173 83.16 -7.89 -15.81
C GLY A 173 83.15 -6.44 -16.27
N SER A 174 84.30 -5.77 -16.12
CA SER A 174 84.72 -4.57 -16.85
C SER A 174 83.98 -3.22 -16.65
N GLN A 175 84.80 -2.21 -16.35
CA GLN A 175 84.62 -0.77 -16.55
C GLN A 175 84.05 0.06 -15.39
N GLN A 176 85.00 0.52 -14.57
CA GLN A 176 85.23 1.93 -14.28
C GLN A 176 84.03 2.78 -13.79
N GLY A 177 83.91 2.91 -12.46
CA GLY A 177 83.50 4.16 -11.80
C GLY A 177 82.01 4.31 -11.44
N THR A 178 81.61 3.88 -10.23
CA THR A 178 80.27 4.23 -9.69
C THR A 178 80.16 4.18 -8.15
N LEU A 179 81.24 4.52 -7.42
CA LEU A 179 81.17 4.74 -5.97
C LEU A 179 81.03 6.23 -5.59
N VAL A 180 81.43 7.13 -6.47
CA VAL A 180 81.22 8.58 -6.28
C VAL A 180 79.78 8.98 -6.65
N ASP A 181 79.18 8.32 -7.64
CA ASP A 181 77.81 8.61 -8.11
C ASP A 181 76.72 8.10 -7.16
N SER A 182 76.98 7.00 -6.45
CA SER A 182 76.05 6.47 -5.43
C SER A 182 76.03 7.28 -4.13
N LEU A 183 77.14 7.96 -3.79
CA LEU A 183 77.17 8.94 -2.70
C LEU A 183 76.58 10.30 -3.13
N LEU A 184 76.78 10.72 -4.38
CA LEU A 184 76.16 11.94 -4.90
C LEU A 184 74.63 11.82 -4.93
N GLY A 185 74.08 10.68 -5.37
CA GLY A 185 72.63 10.44 -5.42
C GLY A 185 71.94 10.49 -4.04
N LEU A 186 72.61 10.06 -2.97
CA LEU A 186 72.09 10.14 -1.60
C LEU A 186 72.14 11.58 -1.05
N SER A 187 73.21 12.33 -1.36
CA SER A 187 73.33 13.74 -0.95
C SER A 187 72.42 14.70 -1.72
N LEU A 188 72.12 14.41 -2.99
CA LEU A 188 71.17 15.20 -3.79
C LEU A 188 69.72 14.96 -3.35
N ARG A 189 69.41 13.72 -2.93
CA ARG A 189 68.10 13.37 -2.36
C ARG A 189 67.87 14.01 -1.00
N ASP A 190 68.90 14.12 -0.16
CA ASP A 190 68.79 14.84 1.13
C ASP A 190 68.69 16.37 0.93
N GLY A 191 69.27 16.90 -0.15
CA GLY A 191 69.18 18.32 -0.52
C GLY A 191 67.81 18.74 -1.11
N LEU A 192 67.11 17.83 -1.81
CA LEU A 192 65.80 18.12 -2.42
C LEU A 192 64.61 18.06 -1.43
N HIS A 193 64.78 17.47 -0.24
CA HIS A 193 63.72 17.44 0.78
C HIS A 193 63.74 18.64 1.74
N ARG A 194 64.74 19.53 1.68
CA ARG A 194 64.87 20.66 2.61
C ARG A 194 64.39 22.02 2.07
N HIS A 195 63.85 22.09 0.85
CA HIS A 195 63.47 23.36 0.22
C HIS A 195 62.11 23.37 -0.52
N ASN A 196 61.09 22.63 -0.10
CA ASN A 196 59.71 22.92 -0.54
C ASN A 196 58.67 22.31 0.40
N GLY A 197 58.11 23.14 1.27
CA GLY A 197 57.06 22.78 2.23
C GLY A 197 56.62 23.94 3.11
N VAL A 198 56.50 25.15 2.54
CA VAL A 198 55.81 26.30 3.15
C VAL A 198 54.94 26.93 2.06
N HIS A 199 53.68 27.24 2.38
CA HIS A 199 52.51 27.54 1.51
C HIS A 199 51.81 26.28 0.98
N GLU A 200 50.52 26.03 1.18
CA GLU A 200 49.37 26.92 1.43
C GLU A 200 48.21 26.08 1.97
N ALA A 201 47.37 26.65 2.84
CA ALA A 201 46.23 25.99 3.47
C ALA A 201 44.91 26.51 2.87
N ASP A 202 44.04 25.57 2.42
CA ASP A 202 42.57 25.65 2.18
C ASP A 202 42.02 26.76 1.25
N PRO A 203 40.75 26.71 0.75
CA PRO A 203 39.66 25.76 1.00
C PRO A 203 38.92 25.22 -0.25
N GLN A 204 38.11 24.16 -0.05
CA GLN A 204 36.71 23.89 -0.50
C GLN A 204 36.45 22.39 -0.56
#